data_AF-A0A3D0X916-F1
#
_entry.id   AF-A0A3D0X916-F1
#
_cell.length_a   1.000
_cell.length_b   1.000
_cell.length_c   1.000
_cell.angle_alpha   90.00
_cell.angle_beta   90.00
_cell.angle_gamma   90.00
#
_symmetry.space_group_name_H-M   'P 1'
#
loop_
_entity.id
_entity.type
_entity.pdbx_description
1 polymer ?
#
loop_
_entity_poly.entity_id
_entity_poly.type
_entity_poly.pdbx_seq_one_letter_code
_entity_poly.pdbx_strand_id
1 'polypeptide(L)'
;MSKVRVVNFEPTSKGENTHLYTIENNSGASVTLCDLGASVVSIKVPDKNGSIRDVVLGYEHIDGYEFDGTYFGATVGRCCGRIAYGKFTLNGEDYQLSVNNGSNHLHGGFNSFSRKIWL
;
A
#
# COMPACT_ATOMS: atom_id res chain seq x y z
N MET A 1 22.42 -11.26 -10.14
CA MET A 1 21.00 -11.53 -10.44
C MET A 1 20.23 -11.14 -9.22
N SER A 2 19.13 -10.41 -9.38
CA SER A 2 18.23 -10.12 -8.26
C SER A 2 17.58 -11.40 -7.77
N LYS A 3 17.59 -11.63 -6.46
CA LYS A 3 16.92 -12.76 -5.82
C LYS A 3 15.54 -12.31 -5.35
N VAL A 4 14.52 -13.11 -5.63
CA VAL A 4 13.17 -12.90 -5.10
C VAL A 4 12.91 -13.95 -4.04
N ARG A 5 12.52 -13.51 -2.84
CA ARG A 5 12.06 -14.36 -1.76
C ARG A 5 10.62 -14.01 -1.45
N VAL A 6 9.76 -15.03 -1.39
CA VAL A 6 8.37 -14.89 -0.99
C VAL A 6 8.16 -15.64 0.32
N VAL A 7 7.50 -15.01 1.27
CA VAL A 7 7.14 -15.64 2.55
C VAL A 7 5.70 -15.29 2.91
N ASN A 8 5.03 -16.20 3.63
CA ASN A 8 3.77 -15.87 4.27
C ASN A 8 4.00 -14.75 5.27
N PHE A 9 3.04 -13.84 5.34
CA PHE A 9 2.96 -12.85 6.41
C PHE A 9 1.77 -13.20 7.32
N GLU A 10 1.26 -12.22 8.05
CA GLU A 10 0.11 -12.39 8.93
C GLU A 10 -1.19 -12.36 8.12
N PRO A 11 -2.18 -13.23 8.43
CA PRO A 11 -3.47 -13.17 7.78
C PRO A 11 -4.20 -11.88 8.17
N THR A 12 -5.07 -11.37 7.30
CA THR A 12 -5.94 -10.23 7.64
C THR A 12 -6.90 -10.59 8.78
N SER A 13 -7.58 -9.59 9.33
CA SER A 13 -8.65 -9.76 10.34
C SER A 13 -9.78 -10.69 9.87
N LYS A 14 -9.91 -10.91 8.56
CA LYS A 14 -10.88 -11.82 7.93
C LYS A 14 -10.33 -13.22 7.66
N GLY A 15 -9.08 -13.48 8.03
CA GLY A 15 -8.39 -14.75 7.77
C GLY A 15 -7.89 -14.90 6.33
N GLU A 16 -7.77 -13.81 5.57
CA GLU A 16 -7.21 -13.86 4.22
C GLU A 16 -5.69 -13.94 4.30
N ASN A 17 -5.07 -14.86 3.55
CA ASN A 17 -3.62 -15.02 3.55
C ASN A 17 -2.95 -13.82 2.84
N THR A 18 -1.86 -13.32 3.42
CA THR A 18 -1.03 -12.28 2.83
C THR A 18 0.42 -12.73 2.73
N HIS A 19 1.19 -12.09 1.86
CA HIS A 19 2.57 -12.47 1.57
C HIS A 19 3.48 -11.25 1.51
N LEU A 20 4.75 -11.46 1.87
CA LEU A 20 5.84 -10.52 1.63
C LEU A 20 6.73 -11.01 0.50
N TYR A 21 7.01 -10.11 -0.44
CA TYR A 21 7.90 -10.30 -1.58
C TYR A 21 9.13 -9.42 -1.40
N THR A 22 10.28 -10.03 -1.10
CA THR A 22 11.55 -9.31 -1.00
C THR A 22 12.36 -9.51 -2.27
N ILE A 23 12.73 -8.40 -2.90
CA ILE A 23 13.61 -8.36 -4.07
C ILE A 23 14.92 -7.72 -3.64
N GLU A 24 16.02 -8.46 -3.75
CA GLU A 24 17.36 -7.98 -3.36
C GLU A 24 18.31 -7.97 -4.56
N ASN A 25 19.11 -6.91 -4.69
CA ASN A 25 20.13 -6.78 -5.72
C ASN A 25 21.53 -7.18 -5.21
N ASN A 26 22.54 -7.15 -6.09
CA ASN A 26 23.90 -7.55 -5.73
C ASN A 26 24.60 -6.61 -4.73
N SER A 27 24.11 -5.39 -4.49
CA SER A 27 24.68 -4.46 -3.51
C SER A 27 24.07 -4.62 -2.12
N GLY A 28 23.22 -5.62 -1.91
CA GLY A 28 22.46 -5.81 -0.67
C GLY A 28 21.30 -4.82 -0.49
N ALA A 29 21.01 -3.99 -1.50
CA ALA A 29 19.81 -3.16 -1.46
C ALA A 29 18.59 -4.03 -1.76
N SER A 30 17.51 -3.83 -1.02
CA SER A 30 16.30 -4.61 -1.17
C SER A 30 15.02 -3.79 -0.99
N VAL A 31 13.95 -4.26 -1.63
CA VAL A 31 12.58 -3.80 -1.40
C VAL A 31 11.75 -4.98 -0.93
N THR A 32 10.93 -4.78 0.08
CA THR A 32 9.91 -5.75 0.51
C THR A 32 8.53 -5.18 0.23
N LEU A 33 7.70 -5.95 -0.47
CA LEU A 33 6.34 -5.61 -0.85
C LEU A 33 5.34 -6.53 -0.14
N CYS A 34 4.16 -6.03 0.21
CA CYS A 34 3.02 -6.82 0.66
C CYS A 34 1.95 -6.86 -0.44
N ASP A 35 1.31 -8.01 -0.64
CA ASP A 35 0.17 -8.14 -1.56
C ASP A 35 -1.08 -7.39 -1.08
N LEU A 36 -1.25 -7.17 0.22
CA LEU A 36 -2.24 -6.23 0.73
C LEU A 36 -1.86 -4.80 0.33
N GLY A 37 -2.71 -4.20 -0.50
CA GLY A 37 -2.54 -2.87 -1.06
C GLY A 37 -1.41 -2.73 -2.06
N ALA A 38 -0.79 -3.85 -2.50
CA ALA A 38 0.45 -3.84 -3.26
C ALA A 38 1.47 -2.87 -2.62
N SER A 39 1.64 -2.98 -1.30
CA SER A 39 2.26 -1.96 -0.46
C SER A 39 3.76 -2.14 -0.35
N VAL A 40 4.51 -1.04 -0.38
CA VAL A 40 5.93 -1.04 0.01
C VAL A 40 6.04 -1.10 1.53
N VAL A 41 6.61 -2.19 2.04
CA VAL A 41 6.80 -2.43 3.48
C VAL A 41 8.18 -1.97 3.96
N SER A 42 9.20 -2.12 3.12
CA SER A 42 10.59 -1.81 3.47
C SER A 42 11.40 -1.49 2.22
N ILE A 43 12.28 -0.50 2.31
CA ILE A 43 13.31 -0.20 1.30
C ILE A 43 14.63 -0.07 2.03
N LYS A 44 15.49 -1.08 1.87
CA LYS A 44 16.81 -1.15 2.50
C LYS A 44 17.88 -0.76 1.49
N VAL A 45 18.65 0.28 1.81
CA VAL A 45 19.73 0.78 0.94
C VAL A 45 21.01 1.04 1.74
N PRO A 46 22.20 0.88 1.13
CA PRO A 46 23.47 1.23 1.79
C PRO A 46 23.61 2.75 1.93
N ASP A 47 24.05 3.20 3.10
CA ASP A 47 24.51 4.57 3.31
C ASP A 47 25.94 4.78 2.75
N LYS A 48 26.49 5.98 2.94
CA LYS A 48 27.84 6.34 2.48
C LYS A 48 28.96 5.46 3.05
N ASN A 49 28.72 4.75 4.16
CA ASN A 49 29.66 3.85 4.81
C ASN A 49 29.36 2.37 4.47
N GLY A 50 28.42 2.11 3.54
CA GLY A 50 27.98 0.76 3.18
C GLY A 50 27.03 0.12 4.20
N SER A 51 26.58 0.86 5.22
CA SER A 51 25.65 0.33 6.22
C SER A 51 24.22 0.33 5.66
N ILE A 52 23.57 -0.82 5.65
CA ILE A 52 22.18 -0.95 5.19
C ILE A 52 21.21 -0.31 6.19
N ARG A 53 20.29 0.53 5.69
CA ARG A 53 19.23 1.17 6.47
C ARG A 53 17.91 1.08 5.73
N ASP A 54 16.83 0.89 6.48
CA ASP A 54 15.48 1.06 5.96
C ASP A 54 15.16 2.56 5.88
N VAL A 55 14.65 3.00 4.73
CA VAL A 55 14.45 4.42 4.44
C VAL A 55 12.98 4.79 4.21
N VAL A 56 12.05 3.88 4.46
CA VAL A 56 10.60 4.13 4.40
C VAL A 56 9.95 3.90 5.76
N LEU A 57 8.82 4.56 5.97
CA LEU A 57 7.92 4.26 7.08
C LEU A 57 7.04 3.07 6.71
N GLY A 58 6.72 2.27 7.70
CA GLY A 58 5.84 1.11 7.56
C GLY A 58 5.44 0.56 8.91
N TYR A 59 4.67 -0.52 8.89
CA TYR A 59 4.23 -1.25 10.07
C TYR A 59 4.90 -2.61 10.15
N GLU A 60 5.03 -3.12 11.37
CA GLU A 60 5.55 -4.46 11.64
C GLU A 60 4.49 -5.56 11.41
N HIS A 61 3.21 -5.25 11.66
CA HIS A 61 2.09 -6.19 11.61
C HIS A 61 1.07 -5.84 10.51
N ILE A 62 0.34 -6.84 10.02
CA ILE A 62 -0.64 -6.66 8.93
C ILE A 62 -1.78 -5.71 9.31
N ASP A 63 -2.19 -5.72 10.57
CA ASP A 63 -3.22 -4.82 11.10
C ASP A 63 -2.89 -3.35 10.85
N GLY A 64 -1.61 -2.99 10.88
CA GLY A 64 -1.13 -1.65 10.58
C GLY A 64 -1.45 -1.23 9.14
N TYR A 65 -1.38 -2.16 8.18
CA TYR A 65 -1.72 -1.92 6.78
C TYR A 65 -3.22 -2.06 6.51
N GLU A 66 -3.91 -2.99 7.19
CA GLU A 66 -5.34 -3.23 7.01
C GLU A 66 -6.19 -2.05 7.50
N PHE A 67 -5.84 -1.50 8.66
CA PHE A 67 -6.58 -0.43 9.32
C PHE A 67 -5.95 0.95 9.15
N ASP A 68 -4.91 1.08 8.32
CA ASP A 68 -4.22 2.33 8.09
C ASP A 68 -5.16 3.45 7.60
N GLY A 69 -4.89 4.68 8.04
CA GLY A 69 -5.43 5.92 7.51
C GLY A 69 -4.40 6.80 6.78
N THR A 70 -3.11 6.46 6.87
CA THR A 70 -1.95 7.21 6.35
C THR A 70 -1.55 6.75 4.96
N TYR A 71 -1.86 5.49 4.60
CA TYR A 71 -1.54 4.84 3.34
C TYR A 71 -0.02 4.61 3.14
N PHE A 72 0.70 4.21 4.19
CA PHE A 72 2.15 3.96 4.08
C PHE A 72 2.45 2.89 3.02
N GLY A 73 3.21 3.29 2.01
CA GLY A 73 3.68 2.43 0.92
C GLY A 73 2.58 1.88 -0.01
N ALA A 74 1.30 2.09 0.30
CA ALA A 74 0.19 1.43 -0.39
C ALA A 74 -0.10 2.03 -1.76
N THR A 75 -0.55 1.18 -2.68
CA THR A 75 -1.12 1.61 -3.96
C THR A 75 -2.53 2.17 -3.73
N VAL A 76 -2.66 3.49 -3.82
CA VAL A 76 -3.95 4.21 -3.66
C VAL A 76 -4.72 4.30 -4.97
N GLY A 77 -6.05 4.12 -4.93
CA GLY A 77 -6.88 4.17 -6.13
C GLY A 77 -8.33 3.75 -5.87
N ARG A 78 -9.28 4.00 -6.78
CA ARG A 78 -9.08 4.35 -8.20
C ARG A 78 -8.64 5.80 -8.49
N CYS A 79 -8.93 6.75 -7.62
CA CYS A 79 -8.49 8.14 -7.78
C CYS A 79 -7.69 8.57 -6.54
N CYS A 80 -6.47 9.05 -6.76
CA CYS A 80 -5.60 9.57 -5.71
C CYS A 80 -5.97 11.01 -5.35
N GLY A 81 -5.84 11.38 -4.08
CA GLY A 81 -6.24 12.70 -3.61
C GLY A 81 -7.74 12.79 -3.37
N ARG A 82 -8.29 14.01 -3.46
CA ARG A 82 -9.68 14.30 -3.08
C ARG A 82 -10.57 14.59 -4.27
N ILE A 83 -11.79 14.07 -4.24
CA ILE A 83 -12.91 14.51 -5.07
C ILE A 83 -13.90 15.25 -4.17
N ALA A 84 -14.16 16.52 -4.51
CA ALA A 84 -15.01 17.40 -3.72
C ALA A 84 -16.42 16.82 -3.58
N TYR A 85 -16.94 16.79 -2.35
CA TYR A 85 -18.28 16.24 -2.06
C TYR A 85 -18.48 14.76 -2.43
N GLY A 86 -17.40 14.07 -2.85
CA GLY A 86 -17.48 12.76 -3.49
C GLY A 86 -18.32 12.78 -4.78
N LYS A 87 -18.47 13.93 -5.44
CA LYS A 87 -19.31 14.08 -6.62
C LYS A 87 -18.48 14.45 -7.84
N PHE A 88 -18.82 13.86 -8.98
CA PHE A 88 -18.31 14.27 -10.28
C PHE A 88 -19.30 13.86 -11.37
N THR A 89 -19.20 14.53 -12.53
CA THR A 89 -19.98 14.20 -13.72
C THR A 89 -19.04 13.61 -14.76
N LEU A 90 -19.44 12.52 -15.41
CA LEU A 90 -18.71 11.90 -16.51
C LEU A 90 -19.70 11.56 -17.62
N ASN A 91 -19.43 12.02 -18.84
CA ASN A 91 -20.29 11.82 -20.02
C ASN A 91 -21.76 12.26 -19.81
N GLY A 92 -21.97 13.32 -19.02
CA GLY A 92 -23.30 13.85 -18.72
C GLY A 92 -24.05 13.09 -17.62
N GLU A 93 -23.45 12.06 -17.02
CA GLU A 93 -24.01 11.35 -15.87
C GLU A 93 -23.33 11.76 -14.57
N ASP A 94 -24.12 11.99 -13.53
CA ASP A 94 -23.65 12.34 -12.20
C ASP A 94 -23.38 11.10 -11.35
N TYR A 95 -22.20 11.07 -10.73
CA TYR A 95 -21.74 9.98 -9.87
C TYR A 95 -21.54 10.47 -8.44
N GLN A 96 -22.13 9.73 -7.49
CA GLN A 96 -21.84 9.88 -6.07
C GLN A 96 -20.91 8.76 -5.60
N LEU A 97 -19.75 9.15 -5.07
CA LEU A 97 -18.77 8.29 -4.44
C LEU A 97 -18.97 8.28 -2.92
N SER A 98 -18.28 7.35 -2.26
CA SER A 98 -18.19 7.34 -0.79
C SER A 98 -17.54 8.62 -0.27
N VAL A 99 -18.09 9.21 0.78
CA VAL A 99 -17.50 10.35 1.47
C VAL A 99 -16.79 9.82 2.72
N ASN A 100 -15.47 9.65 2.62
CA ASN A 100 -14.62 9.05 3.65
C ASN A 100 -13.62 10.04 4.28
N ASN A 101 -13.62 11.30 3.87
CA ASN A 101 -12.75 12.32 4.44
C ASN A 101 -13.44 13.68 4.54
N GLY A 102 -14.06 13.96 5.69
CA GLY A 102 -14.88 15.15 5.87
C GLY A 102 -16.05 15.13 4.88
N SER A 103 -16.17 16.17 4.06
CA SER A 103 -17.15 16.21 2.97
C SER A 103 -16.67 15.50 1.69
N ASN A 104 -15.42 15.02 1.61
CA ASN A 104 -14.81 14.59 0.35
C ASN A 104 -14.65 13.08 0.23
N HIS A 105 -14.46 12.61 -1.00
CA HIS A 105 -13.94 11.29 -1.31
C HIS A 105 -12.41 11.36 -1.38
N LEU A 106 -11.70 10.48 -0.68
CA LEU A 106 -10.24 10.46 -0.59
C LEU A 106 -9.71 9.08 -0.97
N HIS A 107 -8.70 9.04 -1.84
CA HIS A 107 -7.91 7.85 -2.16
C HIS A 107 -8.76 6.61 -2.49
N GLY A 108 -9.80 6.75 -3.30
CA GLY A 108 -10.66 5.64 -3.70
C GLY A 108 -11.72 5.20 -2.67
N GLY A 109 -11.79 5.85 -1.52
CA GLY A 109 -12.86 5.65 -0.55
C GLY A 109 -12.71 4.39 0.30
N PHE A 110 -13.84 3.90 0.83
CA PHE A 110 -13.86 2.70 1.69
C PHE A 110 -13.40 1.42 0.98
N ASN A 111 -13.52 1.39 -0.35
CA ASN A 111 -13.10 0.27 -1.19
C ASN A 111 -11.82 0.57 -1.99
N SER A 112 -10.92 1.38 -1.41
CA SER A 112 -9.62 1.71 -1.99
C SER A 112 -8.83 0.46 -2.40
N PHE A 113 -8.04 0.61 -3.46
CA PHE A 113 -7.02 -0.34 -3.90
C PHE A 113 -6.01 -0.72 -2.80
N SER A 114 -5.74 0.21 -1.88
CA SER A 114 -4.85 0.01 -0.74
C SER A 114 -5.37 -1.02 0.26
N ARG A 115 -6.66 -1.39 0.20
CA ARG A 115 -7.33 -2.33 1.11
C ARG A 115 -7.65 -3.67 0.44
N LYS A 116 -7.08 -3.95 -0.73
CA LYS A 116 -7.30 -5.19 -1.48
C LYS A 116 -6.05 -6.04 -1.45
N ILE A 117 -6.21 -7.35 -1.42
CA ILE A 117 -5.13 -8.29 -1.72
C ILE A 117 -4.99 -8.36 -3.23
N TRP A 118 -3.76 -8.21 -3.72
CA TRP A 118 -3.40 -8.25 -5.13
C TRP A 118 -2.84 -9.64 -5.49
N LEU A 119 -3.26 -10.20 -6.62
CA LEU A 119 -2.85 -11.52 -7.15
C LEU A 119 -1.79 -11.38 -8.25
#